data_AF-A0A3R9S8C2-F1
#
_entry.id   AF-A0A3R9S8C2-F1
#
_cell.length_a   1.000
_cell.length_b   1.000
_cell.length_c   1.000
_cell.angle_alpha   90.00
_cell.angle_beta   90.00
_cell.angle_gamma   90.00
#
_symmetry.space_group_name_H-M   'P 1'
#
loop_
_entity.id
_entity.type
_entity.pdbx_description
1 polymer ?
#
loop_
_entity_poly.entity_id
_entity_poly.type
_entity_poly.pdbx_seq_one_letter_code
_entity_poly.pdbx_strand_id
1 'polypeptide(L)' 'MQDWGNYLLGEYKSSDIGINNCKLKAGCFYSEHNHETAERKYKIRHMPIVLHHKPQDKSGRNAKIYK' A
#
# COMPACT_ATOMS: atom_id res chain seq x y z
N MET A 1 -3.38 7.24 0.64
CA MET A 1 -2.02 6.78 0.25
C MET A 1 -0.92 7.72 0.71
N GLN A 2 -1.18 9.03 0.83
CA GLN A 2 -0.22 9.96 1.41
C GLN A 2 0.08 9.64 2.89
N ASP A 3 -0.95 9.37 3.70
CA ASP A 3 -0.77 8.95 5.11
C ASP A 3 0.05 7.66 5.24
N TRP A 4 -0.18 6.70 4.33
CA TRP A 4 0.60 5.47 4.26
C TRP A 4 2.07 5.73 3.91
N GLY A 5 2.33 6.63 2.95
CA GLY A 5 3.70 7.05 2.64
C GLY A 5 4.37 7.74 3.82
N ASN A 6 3.66 8.62 4.52
CA ASN A 6 4.16 9.31 5.72
C ASN A 6 4.45 8.31 6.86
N TYR A 7 3.58 7.32 7.05
CA TYR A 7 3.80 6.23 8.00
C TYR A 7 5.08 5.47 7.68
N LEU A 8 5.29 5.06 6.41
CA LEU A 8 6.50 4.36 6.00
C LEU A 8 7.77 5.20 6.24
N LEU A 9 7.74 6.50 5.94
CA LEU A 9 8.85 7.41 6.25
C LEU A 9 9.11 7.52 7.76
N GLY A 10 8.06 7.40 8.58
CA GLY A 10 8.14 7.45 10.03
C GLY A 10 8.70 6.17 10.67
N GLU A 11 8.32 5.00 10.17
CA GLU A 11 8.78 3.70 10.66
C GLU A 11 10.23 3.43 10.29
N TYR A 12 10.61 3.75 9.05
CA TYR A 12 11.95 3.50 8.51
C TYR A 12 12.87 4.72 8.69
N LYS A 13 12.69 5.52 9.77
CA LYS A 13 13.48 6.73 10.04
C LYS A 13 15.00 6.52 10.06
N SER A 14 15.46 5.31 10.41
CA SER A 14 16.87 4.92 10.43
C SER A 14 17.38 4.38 9.10
N SER A 15 16.49 4.15 8.14
CA SER A 15 16.77 3.54 6.84
C SER A 15 16.70 4.60 5.75
N ASP A 16 17.55 4.51 4.73
CA ASP A 16 17.49 5.36 3.52
C ASP A 16 16.29 4.97 2.64
N ILE A 17 15.08 5.10 3.17
CA ILE A 17 13.85 4.83 2.44
C ILE A 17 13.51 6.01 1.51
N GLY A 18 13.45 5.74 0.21
CA GLY A 18 13.00 6.70 -0.80
C GLY A 18 11.56 6.39 -1.23
N ILE A 19 10.71 7.40 -1.34
CA ILE A 19 9.36 7.27 -1.90
C ILE A 19 9.31 7.95 -3.27
N ASN A 20 8.84 7.20 -4.27
CA ASN A 20 8.71 7.65 -5.65
C ASN A 20 7.29 7.41 -6.17
N ASN A 21 6.67 8.43 -6.76
CA ASN A 21 5.32 8.28 -7.35
C ASN A 21 5.32 7.29 -8.52
N CYS A 22 4.26 6.49 -8.64
CA CYS A 22 4.10 5.55 -9.76
C CYS A 22 3.64 6.32 -11.01
N LYS A 23 4.46 6.29 -12.08
CA LYS A 23 4.11 6.94 -13.36
C LYS A 23 2.93 6.28 -14.08
N LEU A 24 2.67 5.01 -13.83
CA LEU A 24 1.68 4.22 -14.57
C LEU A 24 0.26 4.31 -13.99
N LYS A 25 0.12 4.58 -12.68
CA LYS A 25 -1.19 4.60 -12.03
C LYS A 25 -1.21 5.62 -10.89
N ALA A 26 -2.10 6.61 -11.03
CA ALA A 26 -2.37 7.58 -9.98
C ALA A 26 -2.82 6.88 -8.68
N GLY A 27 -2.35 7.38 -7.54
CA GLY A 27 -2.63 6.78 -6.23
C GLY A 27 -1.78 5.55 -5.90
N CYS A 28 -0.81 5.18 -6.72
CA CYS A 28 0.21 4.18 -6.38
C CYS A 28 1.57 4.87 -6.19
N PHE A 29 2.45 4.27 -5.39
CA PHE A 29 3.83 4.73 -5.26
C PHE A 29 4.78 3.54 -5.05
N TYR A 30 6.08 3.80 -5.15
CA TYR A 30 7.14 2.85 -4.85
C TYR A 30 7.89 3.32 -3.61
N SER A 31 8.26 2.37 -2.76
CA SER A 31 9.28 2.59 -1.73
C SER A 31 10.53 1.82 -2.13
N GLU A 32 11.69 2.46 -1.99
CA GLU A 32 13.00 1.87 -2.24
C GLU A 32 13.83 1.96 -0.97
N HIS A 33 14.40 0.84 -0.51
CA HIS A 33 15.29 0.81 0.65
C HIS A 33 16.32 -0.32 0.51
N ASN A 34 17.43 -0.22 1.23
CA ASN A 34 18.38 -1.31 1.33
C ASN A 34 17.85 -2.35 2.33
N HIS A 35 17.84 -3.62 1.93
CA HIS A 35 17.51 -4.70 2.84
C HIS A 35 18.64 -4.90 3.85
N GLU A 36 18.31 -4.88 5.15
CA GLU A 36 19.27 -4.83 6.26
C GLU A 36 20.38 -5.89 6.18
N THR A 37 20.05 -7.09 5.69
CA THR A 37 20.99 -8.22 5.61
C THR A 37 21.57 -8.48 4.22
N ALA A 38 20.99 -7.92 3.16
CA ALA A 38 21.32 -8.36 1.80
C ALA A 38 22.14 -7.33 0.99
N GLU A 39 22.38 -6.13 1.52
CA GLU A 39 23.01 -4.98 0.82
C GLU A 39 22.41 -4.67 -0.57
N ARG A 40 21.24 -5.23 -0.86
CA ARG A 40 20.53 -5.08 -2.12
C ARG A 40 19.41 -4.06 -1.93
N LYS A 41 19.22 -3.22 -2.94
CA LYS A 41 18.08 -2.30 -3.01
C LYS A 41 16.81 -3.06 -3.34
N TYR A 42 15.84 -3.02 -2.44
CA TYR A 42 14.50 -3.54 -2.64
C TYR A 42 13.60 -2.42 -3.12
N LYS A 43 12.81 -2.72 -4.16
CA LYS A 43 11.80 -1.81 -4.70
C LYS A 43 10.43 -2.44 -4.51
N ILE A 44 9.61 -1.83 -3.67
CA ILE A 44 8.27 -2.32 -3.33
C ILE A 44 7.25 -1.38 -3.96
N ARG A 45 6.25 -1.95 -4.64
CA ARG A 45 5.12 -1.19 -5.19
C ARG A 45 3.96 -1.23 -4.20
N HIS A 46 3.48 -0.06 -3.80
CA HIS A 46 2.31 0.11 -2.95
C HIS A 46 1.11 0.50 -3.81
N MET A 47 0.04 -0.28 -3.72
CA MET A 47 -1.18 -0.10 -4.51
C MET A 47 -2.42 -0.28 -3.63
N PRO A 48 -3.42 0.60 -3.72
CA PRO A 48 -4.69 0.36 -3.08
C PRO A 48 -5.39 -0.83 -3.74
N ILE A 49 -5.90 -1.76 -2.92
CA ILE A 49 -6.76 -2.86 -3.34
C ILE A 49 -8.20 -2.47 -3.03
N VAL A 50 -9.05 -2.51 -4.05
CA VAL A 50 -10.50 -2.30 -3.89
C VAL A 50 -11.17 -3.64 -4.11
N LEU A 51 -11.87 -4.13 -3.09
CA LEU A 51 -12.65 -5.35 -3.16
C LEU A 51 -14.09 -5.01 -3.52
N HIS A 52 -14.54 -5.44 -4.69
CA HIS A 52 -15.94 -5.31 -5.07
C HIS A 52 -16.74 -6.48 -4.51
N HIS A 53 -17.36 -6.27 -3.35
CA HIS A 53 -18.20 -7.28 -2.72
C HIS A 53 -19.61 -7.26 -3.31
N LYS A 54 -20.00 -8.35 -3.99
CA LYS A 54 -21.34 -8.55 -4.54
C LYS A 54 -21.93 -9.87 -4.00
N PRO A 55 -22.51 -9.86 -2.79
CA PRO A 55 -23.03 -11.08 -2.18
C PRO A 55 -24.21 -11.64 -3.00
N GLN A 56 -24.17 -12.94 -3.27
CA GLN A 56 -25.21 -13.63 -4.04
C GLN A 56 -26.20 -14.36 -3.14
N ASP A 57 -25.80 -14.73 -1.93
CA ASP A 57 -26.61 -15.38 -0.92
C ASP A 57 -27.67 -14.43 -0.33
N LYS A 58 -28.83 -14.97 0.06
CA LYS A 58 -29.93 -14.16 0.61
C LYS A 58 -29.53 -13.42 1.90
N SER A 59 -28.70 -14.03 2.73
CA SER A 59 -28.18 -13.45 3.98
C SER A 59 -27.26 -12.25 3.73
N GLY A 60 -26.38 -12.32 2.74
CA GLY A 60 -25.43 -11.27 2.42
C GLY A 60 -26.05 -10.05 1.71
N ARG A 61 -27.14 -10.23 0.96
CA ARG A 61 -27.79 -9.11 0.23
C ARG A 61 -28.37 -8.02 1.13
N ASN A 62 -28.87 -8.40 2.31
CA ASN A 62 -29.49 -7.48 3.27
C ASN A 62 -28.57 -7.17 4.46
N ALA A 63 -27.33 -7.66 4.45
CA ALA A 63 -26.38 -7.37 5.50
C ALA A 63 -26.08 -5.87 5.54
N LYS A 64 -26.00 -5.29 6.76
CA LYS A 64 -25.57 -3.91 6.92
C LYS A 64 -24.19 -3.74 6.30
N ILE A 65 -24.10 -2.85 5.32
CA ILE A 65 -22.82 -2.39 4.81
C ILE A 65 -22.16 -1.64 5.97
N TYR A 66 -21.01 -2.14 6.44
CA TYR A 66 -20.18 -1.41 7.39
C TYR A 66 -19.82 -0.06 6.74
N LYS A 67 -20.31 1.03 7.33
CA LYS A 67 -20.00 2.40 6.92
C LYS A 67 -18.76 2.87 7.66
#